data_AF-A0A1H1XTF6-F1
#
_entry.id   AF-A0A1H1XTF6-F1
#
_cell.length_a   1.000
_cell.length_b   1.000
_cell.length_c   1.000
_cell.angle_alpha   90.00
_cell.angle_beta   90.00
_cell.angle_gamma   90.00
#
_symmetry.space_group_name_H-M   'P 1'
#
loop_
_entity.id
_entity.type
_entity.pdbx_description
1 polymer ?
#
loop_
_entity_poly.entity_id
_entity_poly.type
_entity_poly.pdbx_seq_one_letter_code
_entity_poly.pdbx_strand_id
1 'polypeptide(L)'
;MVGEERFLLRASRNTLLDVVLNDVGGTYPLTDLPLKAESDIVFYDEPAGLVLGYSQSDVKYQVYEDIEHRTPQNGTGAELILLTLPLKVQAHAFRVKAIKRYGKTLDSALLQTILITIGVNRGLEIVAEKPIITYGEKAALIIKNTQKNARYAIFFEYNAADTASMAQQIALEDDVFPDELPTAGLKEQLPDNCKRYLVSKSKLSKNGGDIRIETQYGLRENLYLKVWVFDEDTRQVGILLKTTHIVVTPNVNLPATWYSLANNENVNKSGAINYSGKVGIRLQQTQKSANYFIYLGGIDTDAPDRSAGELLTAMVAGTGEQLDMPLPIAIKEDTLVTIRVNKPTLDLESELIATVMIAAYPDTNRKFSLINEPSDDERVVIIRIDDPQRGIIYQLRDAERKKAVSEPFFYHRNQGVGYMRVSKNREGLKSKNGAAIEDEWLKGQFVVGNCNPGNEPENAEVLLTLNKKNKPEAVEITATKSTTGFAVVIGVIDLKDQ
;
A
#
# COMPACT_ATOMS: atom_id res chain seq x y z
N MET A 1 55.05 -10.14 25.22
CA MET A 1 56.07 -9.54 26.10
C MET A 1 57.48 -9.52 25.51
N VAL A 2 57.99 -10.57 24.86
CA VAL A 2 59.40 -10.60 24.33
C VAL A 2 59.69 -9.52 23.26
N GLY A 3 58.69 -9.01 22.54
CA GLY A 3 58.88 -7.97 21.52
C GLY A 3 59.11 -6.57 22.11
N GLU A 4 58.32 -6.19 23.11
CA GLU A 4 58.29 -4.85 23.71
C GLU A 4 59.58 -4.54 24.49
N GLU A 5 60.07 -5.49 25.28
CA GLU A 5 61.36 -5.37 25.99
C GLU A 5 62.54 -5.16 25.03
N ARG A 6 62.51 -5.81 23.85
CA ARG A 6 63.55 -5.61 22.83
C ARG A 6 63.53 -4.20 22.25
N PHE A 7 62.36 -3.60 22.06
CA PHE A 7 62.25 -2.21 21.60
C PHE A 7 62.73 -1.23 22.66
N LEU A 8 62.33 -1.44 23.92
CA LEU A 8 62.78 -0.61 25.05
C LEU A 8 64.29 -0.67 25.25
N LEU A 9 64.89 -1.87 25.16
CA LEU A 9 66.35 -2.04 25.27
C LEU A 9 67.11 -1.38 24.12
N ARG A 10 66.59 -1.47 22.89
CA ARG A 10 67.18 -0.80 21.72
C ARG A 10 67.03 0.71 21.79
N ALA A 11 65.87 1.21 22.21
CA ALA A 11 65.63 2.63 22.42
C ALA A 11 66.58 3.17 23.50
N SER A 12 66.68 2.49 24.64
CA SER A 12 67.61 2.85 25.73
C SER A 12 69.06 2.81 25.28
N ARG A 13 69.46 1.81 24.48
CA ARG A 13 70.80 1.73 23.87
C ARG A 13 71.05 2.92 22.93
N ASN A 14 70.11 3.25 22.06
CA ASN A 14 70.25 4.36 21.11
C ASN A 14 70.32 5.70 21.85
N THR A 15 69.49 5.91 22.87
CA THR A 15 69.55 7.08 23.75
C THR A 15 70.89 7.16 24.48
N LEU A 16 71.41 6.05 25.01
CA LEU A 16 72.73 6.01 25.65
C LEU A 16 73.84 6.35 24.66
N LEU A 17 73.77 5.81 23.45
CA LEU A 17 74.71 6.13 22.37
C LEU A 17 74.65 7.61 21.98
N ASP A 18 73.47 8.23 21.94
CA ASP A 18 73.34 9.66 21.68
C ASP A 18 74.00 10.52 22.77
N VAL A 19 73.83 10.12 24.04
CA VAL A 19 74.44 10.82 25.18
C VAL A 19 75.96 10.70 25.16
N VAL A 20 76.47 9.51 24.83
CA VAL A 20 77.92 9.21 24.85
C VAL A 20 78.64 9.71 23.60
N LEU A 21 77.98 9.71 22.43
CA LEU A 21 78.58 10.05 21.13
C LEU A 21 78.19 11.44 20.62
N ASN A 22 77.78 12.35 21.53
CA ASN A 22 77.23 13.69 21.28
C ASN A 22 77.92 14.51 20.15
N ASP A 23 79.20 14.24 19.86
CA ASP A 23 80.00 14.95 18.84
C ASP A 23 80.29 14.16 17.55
N VAL A 24 80.00 12.85 17.45
CA VAL A 24 80.45 11.99 16.33
C VAL A 24 79.32 11.42 15.47
N GLY A 25 78.07 11.42 15.96
CA GLY A 25 76.92 11.06 15.15
C GLY A 25 75.77 10.53 15.99
N GLY A 26 74.62 11.19 15.90
CA GLY A 26 73.40 10.75 16.57
C GLY A 26 72.82 9.48 15.95
N THR A 27 72.28 8.62 16.79
CA THR A 27 71.60 7.39 16.41
C THR A 27 70.27 7.68 15.73
N TYR A 28 70.09 7.11 14.54
CA TYR A 28 68.90 7.22 13.70
C TYR A 28 67.60 6.87 14.46
N PRO A 29 66.42 7.39 14.04
CA PRO A 29 65.14 6.83 14.44
C PRO A 29 65.17 5.30 14.30
N LEU A 30 64.53 4.58 15.22
CA LEU A 30 64.51 3.10 15.18
C LEU A 30 64.06 2.63 13.81
N THR A 31 64.91 1.91 13.07
CA THR A 31 64.69 1.47 11.68
C THR A 31 63.50 0.54 11.50
N ASP A 32 62.99 -0.01 12.60
CA ASP A 32 61.90 -0.97 12.70
C ASP A 32 60.78 -0.41 13.62
N LEU A 33 60.18 0.71 13.23
CA LEU A 33 59.02 1.26 13.92
C LEU A 33 57.90 0.20 14.03
N PRO A 34 57.39 -0.09 15.23
CA PRO A 34 56.30 -1.05 15.42
C PRO A 34 54.95 -0.39 15.08
N LEU A 35 54.80 0.01 13.81
CA LEU A 35 53.60 0.65 13.31
C LEU A 35 52.63 -0.42 12.81
N LYS A 36 51.36 -0.31 13.22
CA LYS A 36 50.23 -1.11 12.75
C LYS A 36 49.01 -0.20 12.56
N ALA A 37 48.05 -0.62 11.74
CA ALA A 37 46.75 0.03 11.73
C ALA A 37 46.00 -0.30 13.04
N GLU A 38 45.21 0.64 13.54
CA GLU A 38 44.27 0.36 14.64
C GLU A 38 43.18 -0.62 14.19
N SER A 39 42.73 -0.47 12.94
CA SER A 39 41.88 -1.40 12.22
C SER A 39 42.36 -1.54 10.78
N ASP A 40 42.40 -2.77 10.26
CA ASP A 40 42.77 -3.04 8.87
C ASP A 40 41.73 -2.50 7.87
N ILE A 41 40.49 -2.28 8.35
CA ILE A 41 39.41 -1.70 7.55
C ILE A 41 38.78 -0.53 8.31
N VAL A 42 38.64 0.61 7.64
CA VAL A 42 38.07 1.84 8.19
C VAL A 42 36.86 2.26 7.36
N PHE A 43 35.83 2.83 7.98
CA PHE A 43 34.67 3.29 7.24
C PHE A 43 35.02 4.45 6.31
N TYR A 44 34.27 4.57 5.22
CA TYR A 44 34.42 5.68 4.29
C TYR A 44 34.21 7.03 4.98
N ASP A 45 35.05 8.00 4.64
CA ASP A 45 35.06 9.36 5.21
C ASP A 45 35.35 9.41 6.72
N GLU A 46 35.94 8.34 7.27
CA GLU A 46 36.47 8.33 8.63
C GLU A 46 38.01 8.35 8.60
N PRO A 47 38.65 9.01 9.58
CA PRO A 47 40.08 8.93 9.74
C PRO A 47 40.47 7.55 10.29
N ALA A 48 41.48 6.93 9.69
CA ALA A 48 42.14 5.76 10.27
C ALA A 48 43.12 6.14 11.39
N GLY A 49 43.15 5.33 12.45
CA GLY A 49 44.20 5.34 13.45
C GLY A 49 45.39 4.47 13.05
N LEU A 50 46.60 5.03 13.13
CA LEU A 50 47.85 4.31 13.01
C LEU A 50 48.50 4.21 14.39
N VAL A 51 48.60 2.99 14.91
CA VAL A 51 49.15 2.73 16.23
C VAL A 51 50.65 2.49 16.11
N LEU A 52 51.43 3.38 16.71
CA LEU A 52 52.85 3.18 16.92
C LEU A 52 53.05 2.60 18.33
N GLY A 53 53.33 1.31 18.42
CA GLY A 53 53.39 0.60 19.71
C GLY A 53 54.47 1.12 20.66
N TYR A 54 55.50 1.81 20.13
CA TYR A 54 56.51 2.49 20.94
C TYR A 54 57.02 3.75 20.22
N SER A 55 56.71 4.91 20.77
CA SER A 55 57.20 6.21 20.28
C SER A 55 58.39 6.71 21.10
N GLN A 56 59.41 7.28 20.46
CA GLN A 56 60.58 7.86 21.13
C GLN A 56 60.28 9.32 21.50
N SER A 57 60.53 9.71 22.76
CA SER A 57 60.13 11.03 23.31
C SER A 57 60.79 12.25 22.64
N ASP A 58 61.88 12.05 21.92
CA ASP A 58 62.64 13.07 21.19
C ASP A 58 62.46 13.00 19.66
N VAL A 59 61.55 12.15 19.19
CA VAL A 59 61.24 11.96 17.77
C VAL A 59 59.87 12.55 17.45
N LYS A 60 59.78 13.25 16.32
CA LYS A 60 58.51 13.74 15.77
C LYS A 60 57.99 12.78 14.72
N TYR A 61 56.74 12.37 14.85
CA TYR A 61 56.07 11.47 13.92
C TYR A 61 55.07 12.24 13.07
N GLN A 62 55.11 12.02 11.76
CA GLN A 62 54.24 12.71 10.82
C GLN A 62 53.68 11.72 9.82
N VAL A 63 52.35 11.74 9.65
CA VAL A 63 51.65 10.95 8.64
C VAL A 63 51.66 11.71 7.32
N TYR A 64 52.05 11.01 6.26
CA TYR A 64 52.04 11.45 4.88
C TYR A 64 51.01 10.64 4.09
N GLU A 65 50.16 11.38 3.39
CA GLU A 65 49.17 10.87 2.45
C GLU A 65 49.41 11.57 1.11
N ASP A 66 50.11 10.87 0.21
CA ASP A 66 50.57 11.41 -1.07
C ASP A 66 51.37 12.74 -0.93
N ILE A 67 50.76 13.90 -1.20
CA ILE A 67 51.35 15.24 -1.12
C ILE A 67 50.98 15.96 0.19
N GLU A 68 49.91 15.52 0.85
CA GLU A 68 49.40 16.13 2.07
C GLU A 68 50.07 15.54 3.31
N HIS A 69 50.33 16.39 4.30
CA HIS A 69 51.01 16.01 5.52
C HIS A 69 50.27 16.55 6.73
N ARG A 70 50.10 15.68 7.74
CA ARG A 70 49.53 16.08 9.03
C ARG A 70 50.54 16.88 9.85
N THR A 71 50.06 17.61 10.85
CA THR A 71 50.95 18.23 11.85
C THR A 71 51.75 17.14 12.56
N PRO A 72 53.08 17.27 12.67
CA PRO A 72 53.89 16.30 13.41
C PRO A 72 53.46 16.21 14.87
N GLN A 73 53.41 14.99 15.41
CA GLN A 73 53.19 14.73 16.83
C GLN A 73 54.52 14.34 17.50
N ASN A 74 54.78 14.84 18.70
CA ASN A 74 55.95 14.40 19.46
C ASN A 74 55.70 12.99 20.01
N GLY A 75 56.70 12.13 19.97
CA GLY A 75 56.65 10.87 20.71
C GLY A 75 56.59 11.11 22.20
N THR A 76 56.08 10.11 22.91
CA THR A 76 55.77 10.18 24.34
C THR A 76 56.57 9.18 25.17
N GLY A 77 57.35 8.30 24.54
CA GLY A 77 57.94 7.15 25.23
C GLY A 77 56.96 5.98 25.40
N ALA A 78 55.73 6.12 24.92
CA ALA A 78 54.65 5.13 25.02
C ALA A 78 53.99 4.91 23.65
N GLU A 79 52.89 4.16 23.63
CA GLU A 79 52.05 4.01 22.45
C GLU A 79 51.53 5.38 21.99
N LEU A 80 51.55 5.61 20.67
CA LEU A 80 51.09 6.83 20.03
C LEU A 80 50.12 6.49 18.90
N ILE A 81 48.94 7.10 18.90
CA ILE A 81 47.95 6.95 17.83
C ILE A 81 48.01 8.16 16.90
N LEU A 82 48.35 7.93 15.65
CA LEU A 82 48.41 8.95 14.62
C LEU A 82 47.16 8.86 13.74
N LEU A 83 46.36 9.93 13.69
CA LEU A 83 45.15 9.97 12.87
C LEU A 83 45.45 10.45 11.44
N THR A 84 44.96 9.71 10.45
CA THR A 84 44.96 10.08 9.03
C THR A 84 43.87 11.10 8.72
N LEU A 85 43.83 11.68 7.50
CA LEU A 85 42.66 12.43 7.04
C LEU A 85 41.46 11.49 6.82
N PRO A 86 40.22 12.01 6.71
CA PRO A 86 39.08 11.21 6.29
C PRO A 86 39.34 10.50 4.97
N LEU A 87 39.22 9.18 4.95
CA LEU A 87 39.66 8.37 3.82
C LEU A 87 38.54 8.15 2.79
N LYS A 88 38.84 8.37 1.50
CA LYS A 88 37.84 8.32 0.41
C LYS A 88 38.15 7.36 -0.74
N VAL A 89 39.34 6.76 -0.78
CA VAL A 89 39.78 5.85 -1.86
C VAL A 89 40.00 4.43 -1.33
N GLN A 90 39.38 3.42 -1.96
CA GLN A 90 39.27 2.02 -1.47
C GLN A 90 40.52 1.39 -0.83
N ALA A 91 41.73 1.75 -1.26
CA ALA A 91 42.96 1.35 -0.60
C ALA A 91 43.93 2.54 -0.52
N HIS A 92 44.43 2.81 0.69
CA HIS A 92 45.43 3.84 0.91
C HIS A 92 46.68 3.30 1.57
N ALA A 93 47.83 3.70 1.05
CA ALA A 93 49.13 3.44 1.63
C ALA A 93 49.59 4.70 2.37
N PHE A 94 49.63 4.64 3.70
CA PHE A 94 50.13 5.74 4.53
C PHE A 94 51.61 5.59 4.76
N ARG A 95 52.33 6.71 4.69
CA ARG A 95 53.75 6.76 5.03
C ARG A 95 53.91 7.50 6.36
N VAL A 96 54.50 6.88 7.36
CA VAL A 96 54.86 7.58 8.61
C VAL A 96 56.32 7.94 8.57
N LYS A 97 56.61 9.25 8.66
CA LYS A 97 57.95 9.80 8.76
C LYS A 97 58.28 10.06 10.22
N ALA A 98 59.30 9.39 10.73
CA ALA A 98 59.88 9.69 12.04
C ALA A 98 61.07 10.64 11.85
N ILE A 99 61.04 11.81 12.47
CA ILE A 99 62.05 12.87 12.34
C ILE A 99 62.73 13.07 13.69
N LYS A 100 64.03 12.85 13.74
CA LYS A 100 64.87 13.21 14.89
C LYS A 100 65.83 14.34 14.49
N ARG A 101 65.86 15.40 15.29
CA ARG A 101 66.72 16.59 15.08
C ARG A 101 67.99 16.46 15.89
N TYR A 102 69.14 16.65 15.24
CA TYR A 102 70.45 16.75 15.90
C TYR A 102 71.04 18.14 15.68
N GLY A 103 71.29 18.85 16.78
CA GLY A 103 71.77 20.23 16.72
C GLY A 103 70.84 21.13 15.89
N LYS A 104 71.41 22.06 15.12
CA LYS A 104 70.65 23.03 14.33
C LYS A 104 70.34 22.58 12.89
N THR A 105 70.97 21.51 12.38
CA THR A 105 71.07 21.29 10.93
C THR A 105 70.89 19.86 10.43
N LEU A 106 70.84 18.84 11.28
CA LEU A 106 70.76 17.43 10.85
C LEU A 106 69.41 16.82 11.20
N ASP A 107 68.70 16.36 10.18
CA ASP A 107 67.44 15.61 10.30
C ASP A 107 67.66 14.20 9.74
N SER A 108 67.25 13.18 10.48
CA SER A 108 67.17 11.79 10.00
C SER A 108 65.71 11.36 9.89
N ALA A 109 65.36 10.66 8.80
CA ALA A 109 64.00 10.25 8.49
C ALA A 109 63.89 8.76 8.20
N LEU A 110 62.97 8.08 8.87
CA LEU A 110 62.53 6.74 8.51
C LEU A 110 61.10 6.79 7.97
N LEU A 111 60.85 6.03 6.91
CA LEU A 111 59.56 5.96 6.23
C LEU A 111 59.02 4.53 6.29
N GLN A 112 57.89 4.33 6.95
CA GLN A 112 57.19 3.05 6.97
C GLN A 112 55.84 3.17 6.28
N THR A 113 55.49 2.17 5.46
CA THR A 113 54.23 2.16 4.72
C THR A 113 53.25 1.18 5.36
N ILE A 114 52.01 1.63 5.60
CA ILE A 114 50.89 0.77 6.02
C ILE A 114 49.78 0.87 4.99
N LEU A 115 49.23 -0.29 4.63
CA LEU A 115 48.05 -0.38 3.80
C LEU A 115 46.81 -0.43 4.69
N ILE A 116 45.87 0.48 4.47
CA ILE A 116 44.54 0.45 5.09
C ILE A 116 43.51 0.32 3.98
N THR A 117 42.54 -0.55 4.21
CA THR A 117 41.43 -0.76 3.29
C THR A 117 40.25 0.10 3.75
N ILE A 118 39.54 0.74 2.82
CA ILE A 118 38.33 1.50 3.15
C ILE A 118 37.12 0.66 2.86
N GLY A 119 36.23 0.61 3.84
CA GLY A 119 34.94 -0.06 3.78
C GLY A 119 33.89 0.62 2.91
N VAL A 120 32.64 0.27 3.20
CA VAL A 120 31.48 0.72 2.45
C VAL A 120 31.17 2.21 2.70
N ASN A 121 30.91 2.96 1.63
CA ASN A 121 30.39 4.32 1.67
C ASN A 121 28.88 4.30 1.91
N ARG A 122 28.49 4.65 3.14
CA ARG A 122 27.08 4.71 3.56
C ARG A 122 26.42 6.06 3.28
N GLY A 123 27.19 7.09 2.97
CA GLY A 123 26.72 8.46 2.73
C GLY A 123 26.24 8.71 1.31
N LEU A 124 26.14 7.68 0.47
CA LEU A 124 25.72 7.82 -0.93
C LEU A 124 24.30 8.38 -1.06
N GLU A 125 24.13 9.28 -2.03
CA GLU A 125 22.82 9.82 -2.35
C GLU A 125 21.96 8.78 -3.07
N ILE A 126 20.68 8.76 -2.69
CA ILE A 126 19.63 7.94 -3.29
C ILE A 126 18.50 8.87 -3.72
N VAL A 127 18.01 8.67 -4.94
CA VAL A 127 16.92 9.44 -5.55
C VAL A 127 15.89 8.46 -6.11
N ALA A 128 14.62 8.64 -5.76
CA ALA A 128 13.53 7.92 -6.43
C ALA A 128 13.41 8.41 -7.87
N GLU A 129 13.32 7.50 -8.84
CA GLU A 129 13.01 7.88 -10.22
C GLU A 129 11.59 8.48 -10.30
N LYS A 130 10.66 7.90 -9.56
CA LYS A 130 9.31 8.44 -9.32
C LYS A 130 8.99 8.38 -7.83
N PRO A 131 8.79 9.53 -7.15
CA PRO A 131 8.42 9.54 -5.73
C PRO A 131 6.95 9.13 -5.50
N ILE A 132 6.11 9.24 -6.53
CA ILE A 132 4.71 8.81 -6.54
C ILE A 132 4.53 7.81 -7.67
N ILE A 133 4.00 6.63 -7.37
CA ILE A 133 3.79 5.55 -8.34
C ILE A 133 2.37 4.99 -8.26
N THR A 134 1.92 4.34 -9.33
CA THR A 134 0.59 3.73 -9.36
C THR A 134 0.53 2.49 -8.47
N TYR A 135 -0.64 2.15 -7.92
CA TYR A 135 -0.83 0.89 -7.21
C TYR A 135 -0.37 -0.33 -8.02
N GLY A 136 0.54 -1.13 -7.46
CA GLY A 136 1.14 -2.29 -8.12
C GLY A 136 2.28 -1.97 -9.09
N GLU A 137 2.66 -0.69 -9.27
CA GLU A 137 3.84 -0.32 -10.06
C GLU A 137 5.14 -0.63 -9.30
N LYS A 138 6.20 -0.96 -10.02
CA LYS A 138 7.53 -1.17 -9.45
C LYS A 138 8.18 0.17 -9.13
N ALA A 139 8.92 0.23 -8.02
CA ALA A 139 9.70 1.40 -7.67
C ALA A 139 11.14 1.26 -8.19
N ALA A 140 11.72 2.38 -8.64
CA ALA A 140 13.11 2.43 -9.05
C ALA A 140 13.86 3.53 -8.31
N LEU A 141 15.06 3.20 -7.84
CA LEU A 141 15.97 4.10 -7.14
C LEU A 141 17.26 4.26 -7.97
N ILE A 142 17.75 5.50 -8.02
CA ILE A 142 19.05 5.86 -8.59
C ILE A 142 19.98 6.14 -7.42
N ILE A 143 21.05 5.36 -7.32
CA ILE A 143 22.11 5.56 -6.32
C ILE A 143 23.24 6.29 -7.02
N LYS A 144 23.59 7.47 -6.50
CA LYS A 144 24.60 8.36 -7.08
C LYS A 144 26.01 7.98 -6.66
N ASN A 145 26.96 8.09 -7.58
CA ASN A 145 28.40 7.94 -7.30
C ASN A 145 28.77 6.67 -6.52
N THR A 146 28.21 5.53 -6.93
CA THR A 146 28.48 4.24 -6.29
C THR A 146 29.96 3.86 -6.27
N GLN A 147 30.33 3.04 -5.29
CA GLN A 147 31.66 2.46 -5.20
C GLN A 147 31.84 1.40 -6.28
N LYS A 148 33.04 1.38 -6.87
CA LYS A 148 33.45 0.33 -7.79
C LYS A 148 33.42 -1.02 -7.08
N ASN A 149 33.00 -2.06 -7.79
CA ASN A 149 32.87 -3.44 -7.31
C ASN A 149 31.91 -3.65 -6.13
N ALA A 150 31.09 -2.66 -5.78
CA ALA A 150 30.05 -2.84 -4.78
C ALA A 150 28.72 -3.33 -5.40
N ARG A 151 28.04 -4.23 -4.71
CA ARG A 151 26.66 -4.65 -4.99
C ARG A 151 25.69 -3.85 -4.15
N TYR A 152 24.57 -3.52 -4.74
CA TYR A 152 23.51 -2.76 -4.09
C TYR A 152 22.17 -3.48 -4.26
N ALA A 153 21.32 -3.47 -3.25
CA ALA A 153 19.97 -4.01 -3.32
C ALA A 153 19.00 -3.17 -2.48
N ILE A 154 17.75 -3.09 -2.93
CA ILE A 154 16.66 -2.39 -2.25
C ILE A 154 16.03 -3.36 -1.25
N PHE A 155 15.80 -2.88 -0.04
CA PHE A 155 15.02 -3.58 0.97
C PHE A 155 14.10 -2.60 1.69
N PHE A 156 13.10 -3.13 2.40
CA PHE A 156 12.32 -2.38 3.37
C PHE A 156 12.34 -3.09 4.72
N GLU A 157 12.08 -2.33 5.77
CA GLU A 157 11.97 -2.84 7.13
C GLU A 157 10.51 -3.08 7.47
N TYR A 158 10.24 -4.24 8.05
CA TYR A 158 8.92 -4.67 8.47
C TYR A 158 8.94 -4.95 9.97
N ASN A 159 8.14 -4.19 10.72
CA ASN A 159 7.99 -4.44 12.15
C ASN A 159 7.03 -5.62 12.34
N ALA A 160 7.51 -6.71 12.94
CA ALA A 160 6.69 -7.90 13.16
C ALA A 160 5.51 -7.68 14.12
N ALA A 161 5.50 -6.58 14.88
CA ALA A 161 4.36 -6.15 15.68
C ALA A 161 3.23 -5.56 14.83
N ASP A 162 3.51 -5.17 13.58
CA ASP A 162 2.52 -4.65 12.66
C ASP A 162 1.75 -5.82 12.04
N THR A 163 0.45 -5.87 12.22
CA THR A 163 -0.41 -6.98 11.77
C THR A 163 -0.59 -7.06 10.25
N ALA A 164 -0.01 -6.11 9.49
CA ALA A 164 -0.09 -6.11 8.03
C ALA A 164 0.72 -7.26 7.44
N SER A 165 0.14 -8.22 6.73
CA SER A 165 0.95 -9.22 6.03
C SER A 165 1.80 -8.58 4.93
N MET A 166 2.98 -9.16 4.64
CA MET A 166 3.88 -8.64 3.60
C MET A 166 3.21 -8.55 2.21
N ALA A 167 2.26 -9.45 1.92
CA ALA A 167 1.45 -9.43 0.71
C ALA A 167 0.58 -8.16 0.57
N GLN A 168 0.37 -7.42 1.66
CA GLN A 168 -0.32 -6.12 1.65
C GLN A 168 0.60 -4.98 1.21
N GLN A 169 1.92 -5.13 1.39
CA GLN A 169 2.89 -4.07 1.10
C GLN A 169 3.42 -4.15 -0.32
N ILE A 170 3.59 -5.38 -0.84
CA ILE A 170 4.12 -5.66 -2.17
C ILE A 170 3.25 -6.67 -2.92
N ALA A 171 3.21 -6.55 -4.24
CA ALA A 171 2.51 -7.47 -5.13
C ALA A 171 3.36 -8.73 -5.36
N LEU A 172 3.24 -9.68 -4.43
CA LEU A 172 3.85 -11.00 -4.58
C LEU A 172 3.13 -11.78 -5.69
N GLU A 173 3.91 -12.34 -6.62
CA GLU A 173 3.45 -13.37 -7.55
C GLU A 173 3.76 -14.73 -6.88
N ASP A 174 2.77 -15.63 -6.84
CA ASP A 174 2.91 -17.05 -6.47
C ASP A 174 3.34 -17.37 -5.02
N ASP A 175 2.98 -16.55 -4.03
CA ASP A 175 3.35 -16.75 -2.61
C ASP A 175 4.87 -16.89 -2.35
N VAL A 176 5.71 -16.49 -3.31
CA VAL A 176 7.17 -16.52 -3.16
C VAL A 176 7.61 -15.33 -2.33
N PHE A 177 8.02 -15.61 -1.09
CA PHE A 177 8.51 -14.59 -0.18
C PHE A 177 9.87 -14.07 -0.65
N PRO A 178 10.11 -12.74 -0.69
CA PRO A 178 11.44 -12.18 -0.86
C PRO A 178 12.43 -12.75 0.14
N ASP A 179 13.67 -12.95 -0.32
CA ASP A 179 14.77 -13.41 0.52
C ASP A 179 14.98 -12.45 1.70
N GLU A 180 15.22 -13.00 2.89
CA GLU A 180 15.64 -12.19 4.03
C GLU A 180 17.00 -11.57 3.75
N LEU A 181 17.17 -10.31 4.17
CA LEU A 181 18.45 -9.63 4.01
C LEU A 181 19.56 -10.40 4.77
N PRO A 182 20.72 -10.69 4.15
CA PRO A 182 21.85 -11.27 4.88
C PRO A 182 22.26 -10.36 6.05
N THR A 183 22.02 -10.80 7.29
CA THR A 183 22.29 -9.98 8.50
C THR A 183 23.68 -10.17 9.08
N ALA A 184 24.47 -11.11 8.55
CA ALA A 184 25.86 -11.33 8.96
C ALA A 184 26.67 -10.04 8.73
N GLY A 185 27.17 -9.42 9.80
CA GLY A 185 27.91 -8.14 9.75
C GLY A 185 27.05 -6.87 9.93
N LEU A 186 25.73 -6.99 10.08
CA LEU A 186 24.82 -5.83 10.28
C LEU A 186 24.22 -5.73 11.70
N LYS A 187 24.56 -6.67 12.61
CA LYS A 187 23.92 -6.80 13.93
C LYS A 187 23.97 -5.54 14.80
N GLU A 188 25.03 -4.73 14.67
CA GLU A 188 25.18 -3.49 15.46
C GLU A 188 24.38 -2.31 14.89
N GLN A 189 23.88 -2.41 13.65
CA GLN A 189 23.31 -1.26 12.93
C GLN A 189 21.79 -1.21 12.98
N LEU A 190 21.14 -2.16 13.66
CA LEU A 190 19.75 -2.49 13.37
C LEU A 190 18.99 -3.02 14.60
N PRO A 191 17.74 -2.57 14.86
CA PRO A 191 16.93 -3.11 15.96
C PRO A 191 16.57 -4.59 15.75
N ASP A 192 16.60 -5.37 16.83
CA ASP A 192 16.34 -6.83 16.81
C ASP A 192 14.90 -7.22 16.43
N ASN A 193 13.95 -6.29 16.51
CA ASN A 193 12.52 -6.56 16.31
C ASN A 193 11.99 -6.34 14.88
N CYS A 194 12.84 -5.90 13.94
CA CYS A 194 12.43 -5.65 12.56
C CYS A 194 12.91 -6.78 11.63
N LYS A 195 11.97 -7.36 10.87
CA LYS A 195 12.28 -8.21 9.71
C LYS A 195 12.66 -7.34 8.51
N ARG A 196 13.47 -7.89 7.61
CA ARG A 196 14.03 -7.14 6.47
C ARG A 196 13.94 -7.98 5.22
N TYR A 197 13.28 -7.43 4.21
CA TYR A 197 12.97 -8.16 3.00
C TYR A 197 13.63 -7.49 1.81
N LEU A 198 14.47 -8.25 1.09
CA LEU A 198 15.04 -7.80 -0.17
C LEU A 198 13.94 -7.73 -1.22
N VAL A 199 13.67 -6.52 -1.70
CA VAL A 199 12.67 -6.31 -2.75
C VAL A 199 13.28 -6.04 -4.11
N SER A 200 14.60 -6.12 -4.25
CA SER A 200 15.27 -6.11 -5.55
C SER A 200 16.33 -7.20 -5.64
N LYS A 201 16.68 -7.57 -6.87
CA LYS A 201 17.94 -8.27 -7.14
C LYS A 201 19.10 -7.33 -6.82
N SER A 202 20.22 -7.91 -6.37
CA SER A 202 21.44 -7.13 -6.20
C SER A 202 22.04 -6.73 -7.55
N LYS A 203 22.53 -5.51 -7.66
CA LYS A 203 23.17 -4.97 -8.85
C LYS A 203 24.61 -4.56 -8.56
N LEU A 204 25.55 -5.08 -9.35
CA LEU A 204 26.98 -4.77 -9.23
C LEU A 204 27.32 -3.46 -9.96
N SER A 205 27.97 -2.53 -9.26
CA SER A 205 28.58 -1.34 -9.85
C SER A 205 30.02 -1.63 -10.29
N LYS A 206 30.21 -2.07 -11.53
CA LYS A 206 31.54 -2.51 -12.02
C LYS A 206 32.60 -1.41 -12.05
N ASN A 207 32.20 -0.17 -12.32
CA ASN A 207 33.10 0.96 -12.55
C ASN A 207 32.81 2.14 -11.61
N GLY A 208 31.89 1.99 -10.66
CA GLY A 208 31.32 3.12 -9.91
C GLY A 208 30.31 3.92 -10.74
N GLY A 209 30.00 5.13 -10.26
CA GLY A 209 29.06 6.05 -10.91
C GLY A 209 27.59 5.80 -10.55
N ASP A 210 26.67 6.32 -11.33
CA ASP A 210 25.24 6.19 -11.04
C ASP A 210 24.69 4.83 -11.45
N ILE A 211 23.93 4.17 -10.56
CA ILE A 211 23.23 2.94 -10.89
C ILE A 211 21.73 3.05 -10.60
N ARG A 212 20.93 2.52 -11.52
CA ARG A 212 19.48 2.32 -11.34
C ARG A 212 19.20 0.91 -10.84
N ILE A 213 18.44 0.79 -9.76
CA ILE A 213 17.94 -0.48 -9.20
C ILE A 213 16.43 -0.39 -9.10
N GLU A 214 15.74 -1.49 -9.39
CA GLU A 214 14.28 -1.55 -9.42
C GLU A 214 13.78 -2.69 -8.54
N THR A 215 12.63 -2.51 -7.93
CA THR A 215 11.98 -3.57 -7.16
C THR A 215 11.53 -4.71 -8.07
N GLN A 216 11.65 -5.95 -7.59
CA GLN A 216 11.14 -7.14 -8.29
C GLN A 216 9.61 -7.15 -8.32
N TYR A 217 8.99 -6.62 -7.26
CA TYR A 217 7.55 -6.61 -7.05
C TYR A 217 7.01 -5.17 -7.13
N GLY A 218 5.74 -5.06 -7.54
CA GLY A 218 5.00 -3.80 -7.46
C GLY A 218 4.71 -3.40 -6.01
N LEU A 219 4.64 -2.11 -5.71
CA LEU A 219 4.29 -1.65 -4.35
C LEU A 219 2.78 -1.45 -4.22
N ARG A 220 2.23 -1.86 -3.08
CA ARG A 220 0.80 -1.73 -2.74
C ARG A 220 0.57 -0.69 -1.64
N GLU A 221 1.60 -0.37 -0.86
CA GLU A 221 1.56 0.61 0.22
C GLU A 221 2.63 1.68 0.08
N ASN A 222 2.43 2.80 0.79
CA ASN A 222 3.48 3.78 0.98
C ASN A 222 4.63 3.13 1.76
N LEU A 223 5.86 3.21 1.24
CA LEU A 223 7.01 2.50 1.81
C LEU A 223 8.25 3.37 1.90
N TYR A 224 9.00 3.16 2.98
CA TYR A 224 10.34 3.68 3.16
C TYR A 224 11.35 2.64 2.68
N LEU A 225 11.90 2.87 1.49
CA LEU A 225 12.89 2.01 0.88
C LEU A 225 14.30 2.40 1.35
N LYS A 226 15.08 1.38 1.71
CA LYS A 226 16.49 1.49 2.07
C LYS A 226 17.34 0.69 1.09
N VAL A 227 18.64 0.97 1.08
CA VAL A 227 19.59 0.29 0.21
C VAL A 227 20.67 -0.39 1.04
N TRP A 228 20.76 -1.70 0.84
CA TRP A 228 21.85 -2.52 1.32
C TRP A 228 23.00 -2.49 0.30
N VAL A 229 24.22 -2.55 0.81
CA VAL A 229 25.43 -2.50 0.00
C VAL A 229 26.44 -3.52 0.52
N PHE A 230 27.08 -4.22 -0.41
CA PHE A 230 28.15 -5.18 -0.17
C PHE A 230 29.33 -4.88 -1.09
N ASP A 231 30.48 -4.58 -0.51
CA ASP A 231 31.70 -4.37 -1.25
C ASP A 231 32.40 -5.71 -1.50
N GLU A 232 32.55 -6.11 -2.77
CA GLU A 232 33.19 -7.37 -3.15
C GLU A 232 34.68 -7.40 -2.83
N ASP A 233 35.35 -6.24 -2.83
CA ASP A 233 36.79 -6.14 -2.62
C ASP A 233 37.13 -6.30 -1.13
N THR A 234 36.33 -5.69 -0.26
CA THR A 234 36.56 -5.68 1.20
C THR A 234 35.72 -6.69 1.97
N ARG A 235 34.74 -7.32 1.31
CA ARG A 235 33.74 -8.21 1.91
C ARG A 235 32.89 -7.55 3.01
N GLN A 236 32.91 -6.22 3.11
CA GLN A 236 32.10 -5.50 4.07
C GLN A 236 30.66 -5.31 3.58
N VAL A 237 29.75 -5.29 4.54
CA VAL A 237 28.33 -5.01 4.34
C VAL A 237 27.96 -3.70 5.03
N GLY A 238 26.99 -2.99 4.48
CA GLY A 238 26.44 -1.78 5.10
C GLY A 238 25.04 -1.46 4.60
N ILE A 239 24.43 -0.48 5.27
CA ILE A 239 23.17 0.13 4.85
C ILE A 239 23.44 1.61 4.60
N LEU A 240 23.01 2.10 3.44
CA LEU A 240 23.08 3.52 3.12
C LEU A 240 22.21 4.32 4.10
N LEU A 241 22.71 5.46 4.56
CA LEU A 241 22.05 6.27 5.58
C LEU A 241 20.76 6.92 5.07
N LYS A 242 20.71 7.25 3.77
CA LYS A 242 19.54 7.88 3.16
C LYS A 242 18.42 6.86 2.98
N THR A 243 17.21 7.23 3.39
CA THR A 243 15.99 6.46 3.17
C THR A 243 15.12 7.19 2.15
N THR A 244 14.47 6.47 1.26
CA THR A 244 13.61 7.05 0.22
C THR A 244 12.17 6.66 0.44
N HIS A 245 11.29 7.65 0.63
CA HIS A 245 9.84 7.42 0.75
C HIS A 245 9.22 7.35 -0.64
N ILE A 246 8.53 6.24 -0.94
CA ILE A 246 7.74 6.06 -2.15
C ILE A 246 6.27 6.08 -1.76
N VAL A 247 5.51 6.98 -2.37
CA VAL A 247 4.07 7.08 -2.17
C VAL A 247 3.36 6.33 -3.28
N VAL A 248 2.42 5.47 -2.91
CA VAL A 248 1.63 4.68 -3.87
C VAL A 248 0.26 5.32 -4.01
N THR A 249 -0.27 5.47 -5.23
CA THR A 249 -1.63 5.97 -5.43
C THR A 249 -2.67 5.02 -4.85
N PRO A 250 -3.93 5.45 -4.63
CA PRO A 250 -4.99 4.55 -4.23
C PRO A 250 -5.19 3.39 -5.22
N ASN A 251 -5.52 2.20 -4.71
CA ASN A 251 -5.99 1.09 -5.54
C ASN A 251 -7.42 1.38 -6.00
N VAL A 252 -7.60 1.78 -7.26
CA VAL A 252 -8.93 2.11 -7.83
C VAL A 252 -9.78 0.89 -8.20
N ASN A 253 -9.19 -0.32 -8.19
CA ASN A 253 -9.83 -1.58 -8.60
C ASN A 253 -10.05 -2.52 -7.40
N LEU A 254 -10.40 -1.97 -6.24
CA LEU A 254 -10.64 -2.76 -5.02
C LEU A 254 -11.90 -3.63 -5.20
N PRO A 255 -11.81 -4.96 -4.95
CA PRO A 255 -13.00 -5.79 -4.90
C PRO A 255 -13.92 -5.32 -3.77
N ALA A 256 -15.17 -5.05 -4.12
CA ALA A 256 -16.19 -4.57 -3.21
C ALA A 256 -17.46 -5.42 -3.34
N THR A 257 -18.00 -5.86 -2.22
CA THR A 257 -19.28 -6.58 -2.15
C THR A 257 -20.14 -6.00 -1.04
N TRP A 258 -21.45 -6.18 -1.09
CA TRP A 258 -22.31 -5.86 0.05
C TRP A 258 -22.54 -7.13 0.90
N TYR A 259 -22.90 -6.94 2.17
CA TYR A 259 -23.29 -8.02 3.07
C TYR A 259 -24.46 -7.58 3.96
N SER A 260 -25.36 -8.52 4.28
CA SER A 260 -26.45 -8.29 5.23
C SER A 260 -25.93 -8.14 6.67
N LEU A 261 -26.41 -7.13 7.40
CA LEU A 261 -26.12 -6.94 8.84
C LEU A 261 -27.04 -7.75 9.75
N ALA A 262 -28.19 -8.21 9.24
CA ALA A 262 -28.94 -9.26 9.89
C ALA A 262 -28.19 -10.57 9.61
N ASN A 263 -27.61 -11.19 10.64
CA ASN A 263 -26.85 -12.46 10.60
C ASN A 263 -27.71 -13.64 10.08
N ASN A 264 -28.17 -13.57 8.83
CA ASN A 264 -29.00 -14.55 8.17
C ASN A 264 -28.31 -14.89 6.85
N GLU A 265 -27.51 -15.96 6.87
CA GLU A 265 -26.70 -16.41 5.72
C GLU A 265 -27.52 -16.65 4.46
N ASN A 266 -28.83 -16.85 4.57
CA ASN A 266 -29.73 -17.06 3.43
C ASN A 266 -29.91 -15.80 2.58
N VAL A 267 -29.76 -14.61 3.16
CA VAL A 267 -29.94 -13.32 2.46
C VAL A 267 -28.79 -13.02 1.51
N ASN A 268 -27.56 -13.41 1.86
CA ASN A 268 -26.41 -13.21 0.98
C ASN A 268 -26.41 -14.18 -0.22
N LYS A 269 -27.13 -15.31 -0.13
CA LYS A 269 -27.23 -16.32 -1.21
C LYS A 269 -28.28 -15.96 -2.27
N SER A 270 -29.31 -15.19 -1.91
CA SER A 270 -30.39 -14.82 -2.83
C SER A 270 -30.00 -13.68 -3.79
N GLY A 271 -28.95 -12.92 -3.48
CA GLY A 271 -28.51 -11.76 -4.24
C GLY A 271 -29.32 -10.48 -3.96
N ALA A 272 -30.23 -10.49 -2.98
CA ALA A 272 -31.02 -9.32 -2.57
C ALA A 272 -31.30 -9.27 -1.07
N ILE A 273 -31.32 -8.06 -0.51
CA ILE A 273 -31.69 -7.79 0.89
C ILE A 273 -33.23 -7.70 1.03
N ASN A 274 -33.77 -8.08 2.19
CA ASN A 274 -35.19 -7.83 2.47
C ASN A 274 -35.49 -6.33 2.51
N TYR A 275 -36.73 -5.94 2.19
CA TYR A 275 -37.18 -4.56 2.30
C TYR A 275 -36.91 -3.99 3.70
N SER A 276 -36.34 -2.79 3.76
CA SER A 276 -35.88 -2.12 4.98
C SER A 276 -34.77 -2.88 5.75
N GLY A 277 -34.09 -3.84 5.11
CA GLY A 277 -32.94 -4.51 5.68
C GLY A 277 -31.71 -3.59 5.75
N LYS A 278 -30.84 -3.84 6.71
CA LYS A 278 -29.57 -3.12 6.88
C LYS A 278 -28.43 -3.90 6.25
N VAL A 279 -27.55 -3.20 5.55
CA VAL A 279 -26.40 -3.79 4.86
C VAL A 279 -25.12 -3.03 5.21
N GLY A 280 -23.98 -3.67 4.96
CA GLY A 280 -22.68 -3.00 4.90
C GLY A 280 -21.99 -3.30 3.57
N ILE A 281 -20.94 -2.54 3.29
CA ILE A 281 -20.02 -2.78 2.18
C ILE A 281 -18.74 -3.38 2.72
N ARG A 282 -18.29 -4.46 2.09
CA ARG A 282 -17.05 -5.15 2.38
C ARG A 282 -16.07 -4.88 1.25
N LEU A 283 -14.99 -4.20 1.58
CA LEU A 283 -13.85 -3.98 0.69
C LEU A 283 -12.78 -5.03 1.00
N GLN A 284 -12.12 -5.55 -0.02
CA GLN A 284 -11.00 -6.48 0.12
C GLN A 284 -9.70 -5.80 -0.31
N GLN A 285 -8.59 -6.16 0.34
CA GLN A 285 -7.24 -5.65 0.02
C GLN A 285 -7.11 -4.12 0.14
N THR A 286 -7.78 -3.53 1.12
CA THR A 286 -7.70 -2.09 1.39
C THR A 286 -6.28 -1.66 1.73
N GLN A 287 -5.95 -0.38 1.51
CA GLN A 287 -4.66 0.20 1.89
C GLN A 287 -4.74 0.87 3.25
N LYS A 288 -3.85 0.54 4.19
CA LYS A 288 -3.67 1.21 5.49
C LYS A 288 -3.38 2.70 5.35
N SER A 289 -2.67 3.10 4.30
CA SER A 289 -2.37 4.50 4.03
C SER A 289 -3.52 5.30 3.42
N ALA A 290 -4.69 4.69 3.20
CA ALA A 290 -5.85 5.31 2.57
C ALA A 290 -7.08 5.33 3.49
N ASN A 291 -7.97 6.29 3.24
CA ASN A 291 -9.28 6.43 3.85
C ASN A 291 -10.37 6.13 2.83
N TYR A 292 -11.41 5.43 3.26
CA TYR A 292 -12.53 4.98 2.43
C TYR A 292 -13.84 5.58 2.93
N PHE A 293 -14.72 5.94 2.01
CA PHE A 293 -16.04 6.48 2.31
C PHE A 293 -17.01 6.13 1.18
N ILE A 294 -18.29 6.01 1.50
CA ILE A 294 -19.32 5.52 0.58
C ILE A 294 -20.29 6.65 0.27
N TYR A 295 -20.59 6.80 -1.01
CA TYR A 295 -21.64 7.68 -1.51
C TYR A 295 -22.77 6.86 -2.10
N LEU A 296 -23.95 7.47 -2.08
CA LEU A 296 -25.02 7.05 -2.97
C LEU A 296 -24.60 7.39 -4.42
N GLY A 297 -24.47 6.36 -5.25
CA GLY A 297 -24.05 6.50 -6.64
C GLY A 297 -25.25 6.82 -7.55
N GLY A 298 -25.11 7.85 -8.40
CA GLY A 298 -25.93 8.02 -9.60
C GLY A 298 -27.45 8.10 -9.38
N ILE A 299 -27.93 9.12 -8.67
CA ILE A 299 -29.26 9.65 -8.94
C ILE A 299 -29.11 10.62 -10.11
N ASP A 300 -29.49 10.15 -11.31
CA ASP A 300 -29.61 10.93 -12.54
C ASP A 300 -28.28 11.36 -13.21
N THR A 301 -28.00 10.83 -14.42
CA THR A 301 -26.84 11.28 -15.23
C THR A 301 -26.99 12.70 -15.76
N ASP A 302 -28.21 13.26 -15.67
CA ASP A 302 -28.54 14.64 -16.04
C ASP A 302 -28.55 15.59 -14.83
N ALA A 303 -28.25 15.09 -13.62
CA ALA A 303 -27.99 15.96 -12.48
C ALA A 303 -26.73 16.79 -12.77
N PRO A 304 -26.81 18.13 -12.74
CA PRO A 304 -25.72 19.02 -13.14
C PRO A 304 -24.48 18.91 -12.24
N ASP A 305 -24.56 18.16 -11.15
CA ASP A 305 -23.49 18.00 -10.18
C ASP A 305 -23.24 16.52 -9.82
N ARG A 306 -22.38 15.85 -10.60
CA ARG A 306 -21.88 14.50 -10.29
C ARG A 306 -21.11 14.43 -8.96
N SER A 307 -20.75 15.59 -8.37
CA SER A 307 -19.95 15.69 -7.15
C SER A 307 -20.79 15.51 -5.87
N ALA A 308 -22.11 15.68 -5.94
CA ALA A 308 -22.98 15.79 -4.77
C ALA A 308 -23.75 14.49 -4.47
N GLY A 309 -23.10 13.33 -4.54
CA GLY A 309 -23.65 12.12 -3.93
C GLY A 309 -23.87 12.35 -2.43
N GLU A 310 -24.98 11.87 -1.87
CA GLU A 310 -25.19 11.91 -0.43
C GLU A 310 -24.14 11.02 0.23
N LEU A 311 -23.31 11.60 1.10
CA LEU A 311 -22.30 10.87 1.86
C LEU A 311 -23.00 9.92 2.83
N LEU A 312 -22.86 8.62 2.61
CA LEU A 312 -23.51 7.60 3.44
C LEU A 312 -22.67 7.21 4.65
N THR A 313 -21.34 7.32 4.59
CA THR A 313 -20.47 6.94 5.72
C THR A 313 -19.42 8.00 6.00
N ALA A 314 -19.01 8.10 7.27
CA ALA A 314 -17.78 8.83 7.62
C ALA A 314 -16.55 8.16 6.96
N MET A 315 -15.45 8.89 6.88
CA MET A 315 -14.16 8.34 6.43
C MET A 315 -13.69 7.25 7.41
N VAL A 316 -13.34 6.09 6.85
CA VAL A 316 -12.81 4.95 7.60
C VAL A 316 -11.43 4.60 7.06
N ALA A 317 -10.44 4.49 7.95
CA ALA A 317 -9.08 4.10 7.57
C ALA A 317 -9.06 2.65 7.07
N GLY A 318 -8.30 2.38 6.02
CA GLY A 318 -8.07 1.02 5.53
C GLY A 318 -7.33 0.15 6.54
N THR A 319 -7.53 -1.16 6.42
CA THR A 319 -6.95 -2.15 7.35
C THR A 319 -5.75 -2.88 6.78
N GLY A 320 -5.50 -2.78 5.47
CA GLY A 320 -4.54 -3.63 4.75
C GLY A 320 -5.21 -4.89 4.17
N GLU A 321 -6.39 -5.26 4.67
CA GLU A 321 -7.10 -6.49 4.32
C GLU A 321 -8.56 -6.18 4.01
N GLN A 322 -9.46 -6.88 4.70
CA GLN A 322 -10.88 -6.65 4.65
C GLN A 322 -11.26 -5.42 5.49
N LEU A 323 -12.08 -4.55 4.91
CA LEU A 323 -12.71 -3.45 5.61
C LEU A 323 -14.23 -3.56 5.45
N ASP A 324 -14.92 -3.69 6.58
CA ASP A 324 -16.37 -3.76 6.65
C ASP A 324 -16.94 -2.39 7.06
N MET A 325 -17.75 -1.80 6.19
CA MET A 325 -18.32 -0.46 6.30
C MET A 325 -19.85 -0.56 6.36
N PRO A 326 -20.47 -0.60 7.56
CA PRO A 326 -21.92 -0.65 7.69
C PRO A 326 -22.56 0.63 7.15
N LEU A 327 -23.64 0.50 6.38
CA LEU A 327 -24.43 1.66 5.94
C LEU A 327 -25.39 2.08 7.08
N PRO A 328 -25.54 3.40 7.34
CA PRO A 328 -26.45 3.86 8.38
C PRO A 328 -27.92 3.82 7.95
N ILE A 329 -28.19 3.59 6.67
CA ILE A 329 -29.54 3.57 6.08
C ILE A 329 -30.08 2.15 5.92
N ALA A 330 -31.41 2.02 6.05
CA ALA A 330 -32.13 0.80 5.67
C ALA A 330 -32.44 0.82 4.18
N ILE A 331 -32.22 -0.30 3.50
CA ILE A 331 -32.39 -0.39 2.04
C ILE A 331 -33.85 -0.72 1.73
N LYS A 332 -34.55 0.25 1.15
CA LYS A 332 -35.96 0.12 0.73
C LYS A 332 -36.12 -0.10 -0.77
N GLU A 333 -35.10 0.27 -1.54
CA GLU A 333 -35.09 0.18 -2.99
C GLU A 333 -33.74 -0.36 -3.47
N ASP A 334 -33.67 -0.82 -4.72
CA ASP A 334 -32.37 -1.17 -5.29
C ASP A 334 -31.49 0.09 -5.26
N THR A 335 -30.29 -0.04 -4.73
CA THR A 335 -29.42 1.08 -4.38
C THR A 335 -28.06 0.87 -5.00
N LEU A 336 -27.61 1.86 -5.77
CA LEU A 336 -26.24 1.91 -6.26
C LEU A 336 -25.38 2.70 -5.28
N VAL A 337 -24.26 2.13 -4.83
CA VAL A 337 -23.28 2.87 -4.04
C VAL A 337 -21.94 2.93 -4.74
N THR A 338 -21.29 4.08 -4.62
CA THR A 338 -19.94 4.32 -5.12
C THR A 338 -19.01 4.49 -3.92
N ILE A 339 -17.89 3.79 -3.92
CA ILE A 339 -16.86 3.97 -2.90
C ILE A 339 -15.90 5.05 -3.40
N ARG A 340 -15.39 5.90 -2.51
CA ARG A 340 -14.27 6.80 -2.81
C ARG A 340 -13.11 6.52 -1.88
N VAL A 341 -11.91 6.80 -2.36
CA VAL A 341 -10.68 6.57 -1.64
C VAL A 341 -9.84 7.86 -1.64
N ASN A 342 -9.35 8.24 -0.47
CA ASN A 342 -8.49 9.40 -0.29
C ASN A 342 -7.19 8.95 0.35
N LYS A 343 -6.04 9.41 -0.18
CA LYS A 343 -4.75 9.30 0.52
C LYS A 343 -4.33 10.66 1.08
N PRO A 344 -4.36 10.83 2.42
CA PRO A 344 -4.03 12.11 3.06
C PRO A 344 -2.63 12.62 2.72
N THR A 345 -1.68 11.73 2.45
CA THR A 345 -0.29 12.10 2.15
C THR A 345 -0.11 12.84 0.83
N LEU A 346 -1.10 12.81 -0.07
CA LEU A 346 -0.99 13.39 -1.40
C LEU A 346 -2.02 14.48 -1.68
N ASP A 347 -2.96 14.75 -0.76
CA ASP A 347 -4.20 15.48 -1.06
C ASP A 347 -4.87 15.00 -2.37
N LEU A 348 -4.65 13.73 -2.73
CA LEU A 348 -5.23 13.10 -3.90
C LEU A 348 -6.50 12.41 -3.47
N GLU A 349 -7.62 13.05 -3.76
CA GLU A 349 -8.90 12.36 -3.85
C GLU A 349 -8.93 11.63 -5.19
N SER A 350 -9.20 10.33 -5.13
CA SER A 350 -9.47 9.55 -6.33
C SER A 350 -10.82 8.89 -6.16
N GLU A 351 -11.69 9.06 -7.15
CA GLU A 351 -12.91 8.28 -7.19
C GLU A 351 -12.51 6.84 -7.49
N LEU A 352 -12.77 5.97 -6.52
CA LEU A 352 -12.64 4.54 -6.72
C LEU A 352 -13.78 4.14 -7.67
N ILE A 353 -13.46 3.46 -8.76
CA ILE A 353 -14.49 3.04 -9.75
C ILE A 353 -15.21 1.75 -9.26
N ALA A 354 -15.09 1.37 -7.99
CA ALA A 354 -15.91 0.26 -7.48
C ALA A 354 -17.31 0.78 -7.18
N THR A 355 -18.26 0.24 -7.92
CA THR A 355 -19.69 0.48 -7.75
C THR A 355 -20.33 -0.82 -7.29
N VAL A 356 -21.10 -0.76 -6.22
CA VAL A 356 -21.80 -1.93 -5.66
C VAL A 356 -23.30 -1.72 -5.80
N MET A 357 -23.96 -2.65 -6.50
CA MET A 357 -25.42 -2.71 -6.56
C MET A 357 -25.95 -3.51 -5.38
N ILE A 358 -26.85 -2.91 -4.61
CA ILE A 358 -27.58 -3.57 -3.53
C ILE A 358 -29.02 -3.72 -3.98
N ALA A 359 -29.42 -4.93 -4.36
CA ALA A 359 -30.81 -5.22 -4.73
C ALA A 359 -31.67 -5.45 -3.48
N ALA A 360 -32.92 -4.99 -3.48
CA ALA A 360 -33.86 -5.15 -2.38
C ALA A 360 -35.14 -5.87 -2.83
N TYR A 361 -35.65 -6.80 -2.03
CA TYR A 361 -36.96 -7.40 -2.28
C TYR A 361 -38.09 -6.35 -2.16
N PRO A 362 -39.21 -6.55 -2.88
CA PRO A 362 -40.41 -5.76 -2.66
C PRO A 362 -40.92 -5.90 -1.22
N ASP A 363 -41.58 -4.86 -0.73
CA ASP A 363 -42.22 -4.85 0.59
C ASP A 363 -43.40 -5.82 0.63
N THR A 364 -43.34 -6.81 1.52
CA THR A 364 -44.39 -7.82 1.70
C THR A 364 -45.53 -7.34 2.58
N ASN A 365 -45.39 -6.20 3.27
CA ASN A 365 -46.38 -5.69 4.22
C ASN A 365 -47.31 -4.66 3.59
N ARG A 366 -47.32 -4.56 2.25
CA ARG A 366 -48.21 -3.65 1.51
C ARG A 366 -49.66 -4.04 1.74
N LYS A 367 -50.49 -3.05 2.04
CA LYS A 367 -51.92 -3.26 2.26
C LYS A 367 -52.63 -3.25 0.92
N PHE A 368 -53.65 -4.10 0.82
CA PHE A 368 -54.50 -4.18 -0.35
C PHE A 368 -55.94 -4.43 0.08
N SER A 369 -56.88 -3.96 -0.72
CA SER A 369 -58.31 -4.07 -0.46
C SER A 369 -59.07 -4.34 -1.75
N LEU A 370 -60.23 -4.98 -1.62
CA LEU A 370 -61.15 -5.18 -2.72
C LEU A 370 -62.04 -3.94 -2.83
N ILE A 371 -62.11 -3.34 -4.01
CA ILE A 371 -63.07 -2.26 -4.27
C ILE A 371 -64.36 -2.90 -4.78
N ASN A 372 -65.36 -2.96 -3.90
CA ASN A 372 -66.72 -3.35 -4.23
C ASN A 372 -67.51 -2.14 -4.73
N GLU A 373 -67.06 -1.54 -5.83
CA GLU A 373 -67.89 -0.55 -6.51
C GLU A 373 -68.85 -1.26 -7.46
N PRO A 374 -70.13 -0.84 -7.50
CA PRO A 374 -71.06 -1.29 -8.53
C PRO A 374 -70.60 -0.73 -9.88
N SER A 375 -69.66 -1.42 -10.52
CA SER A 375 -69.34 -1.21 -11.92
C SER A 375 -70.56 -1.63 -12.75
N ASP A 376 -71.02 -0.77 -13.65
CA ASP A 376 -72.07 -1.08 -14.63
C ASP A 376 -71.75 -2.33 -15.47
N ASP A 377 -70.47 -2.74 -15.50
CA ASP A 377 -70.05 -4.05 -15.96
C ASP A 377 -69.76 -4.95 -14.74
N GLU A 378 -70.73 -5.79 -14.35
CA GLU A 378 -70.63 -6.75 -13.23
C GLU A 378 -69.45 -7.74 -13.36
N ARG A 379 -68.66 -7.65 -14.44
CA ARG A 379 -67.62 -8.59 -14.88
C ARG A 379 -66.20 -8.23 -14.46
N VAL A 380 -65.95 -7.15 -13.74
CA VAL A 380 -64.60 -6.76 -13.29
C VAL A 380 -64.51 -6.79 -11.77
N VAL A 381 -63.40 -7.31 -11.25
CA VAL A 381 -63.00 -7.16 -9.85
C VAL A 381 -61.81 -6.20 -9.81
N ILE A 382 -61.88 -5.19 -8.95
CA ILE A 382 -60.80 -4.21 -8.78
C ILE A 382 -60.14 -4.43 -7.42
N ILE A 383 -58.82 -4.64 -7.45
CA ILE A 383 -58.00 -4.76 -6.25
C ILE A 383 -57.15 -3.49 -6.14
N ARG A 384 -57.29 -2.78 -5.02
CA ARG A 384 -56.49 -1.60 -4.70
C ARG A 384 -55.29 -1.99 -3.86
N ILE A 385 -54.12 -1.46 -4.22
CA ILE A 385 -52.91 -1.50 -3.39
C ILE A 385 -52.68 -0.09 -2.85
N ASP A 386 -52.70 0.04 -1.52
CA ASP A 386 -52.50 1.31 -0.81
C ASP A 386 -51.00 1.56 -0.61
N ASP A 387 -50.56 2.81 -0.79
CA ASP A 387 -49.16 3.24 -0.69
C ASP A 387 -48.23 2.28 -1.47
N PRO A 388 -48.31 2.23 -2.81
CA PRO A 388 -47.51 1.29 -3.58
C PRO A 388 -46.03 1.68 -3.52
N GLN A 389 -45.14 0.68 -3.62
CA GLN A 389 -43.70 0.90 -3.59
C GLN A 389 -43.20 1.23 -4.99
N ARG A 390 -42.37 2.28 -5.09
CA ARG A 390 -41.78 2.69 -6.37
C ARG A 390 -40.87 1.61 -6.98
N GLY A 391 -40.80 1.60 -8.31
CA GLY A 391 -39.98 0.65 -9.06
C GLY A 391 -40.54 -0.77 -9.08
N ILE A 392 -41.80 -0.97 -8.65
CA ILE A 392 -42.45 -2.29 -8.58
C ILE A 392 -43.44 -2.48 -9.72
N ILE A 393 -43.46 -3.69 -10.27
CA ILE A 393 -44.48 -4.21 -11.16
C ILE A 393 -45.41 -5.09 -10.33
N TYR A 394 -46.67 -4.68 -10.20
CA TYR A 394 -47.73 -5.43 -9.55
C TYR A 394 -48.50 -6.24 -10.58
N GLN A 395 -48.78 -7.52 -10.29
CA GLN A 395 -49.53 -8.40 -11.20
C GLN A 395 -50.35 -9.42 -10.42
N LEU A 396 -51.59 -9.65 -10.85
CA LEU A 396 -52.44 -10.71 -10.32
C LEU A 396 -52.13 -12.04 -11.00
N ARG A 397 -52.00 -13.10 -10.19
CA ARG A 397 -51.80 -14.47 -10.67
C ARG A 397 -52.84 -15.39 -10.06
N ASP A 398 -53.30 -16.37 -10.83
CA ASP A 398 -54.10 -17.49 -10.33
C ASP A 398 -53.29 -18.21 -9.24
N ALA A 399 -53.84 -18.30 -8.03
CA ALA A 399 -53.12 -18.85 -6.88
C ALA A 399 -52.77 -20.34 -7.04
N GLU A 400 -53.59 -21.10 -7.76
CA GLU A 400 -53.38 -22.52 -8.01
C GLU A 400 -52.46 -22.72 -9.22
N ARG A 401 -52.80 -22.10 -10.35
CA ARG A 401 -52.11 -22.32 -11.64
C ARG A 401 -50.85 -21.49 -11.79
N LYS A 402 -50.62 -20.52 -10.90
CA LYS A 402 -49.53 -19.52 -10.96
C LYS A 402 -49.49 -18.74 -12.28
N LYS A 403 -50.58 -18.71 -13.05
CA LYS A 403 -50.65 -18.01 -14.35
C LYS A 403 -51.10 -16.57 -14.13
N ALA A 404 -50.52 -15.62 -14.87
CA ALA A 404 -50.99 -14.24 -14.85
C ALA A 404 -52.46 -14.16 -15.29
N VAL A 405 -53.26 -13.43 -14.53
CA VAL A 405 -54.70 -13.19 -14.79
C VAL A 405 -55.05 -11.71 -14.93
N SER A 406 -54.07 -10.82 -14.70
CA SER A 406 -54.14 -9.40 -15.04
C SER A 406 -52.91 -8.97 -15.85
N GLU A 407 -53.06 -7.84 -16.54
CA GLU A 407 -51.91 -7.10 -17.05
C GLU A 407 -51.03 -6.62 -15.88
N PRO A 408 -49.71 -6.53 -16.08
CA PRO A 408 -48.80 -5.98 -15.09
C PRO A 408 -48.94 -4.46 -14.99
N PHE A 409 -48.96 -3.93 -13.78
CA PHE A 409 -48.98 -2.49 -13.50
C PHE A 409 -47.65 -2.04 -12.90
N PHE A 410 -46.94 -1.14 -13.58
CA PHE A 410 -45.69 -0.56 -13.07
C PHE A 410 -45.97 0.71 -12.28
N TYR A 411 -45.51 0.76 -11.03
CA TYR A 411 -45.67 1.91 -10.16
C TYR A 411 -44.34 2.65 -9.96
N HIS A 412 -44.24 3.82 -10.60
CA HIS A 412 -43.16 4.82 -10.51
C HIS A 412 -41.72 4.31 -10.68
N ARG A 413 -40.80 5.26 -10.92
CA ARG A 413 -39.37 4.96 -11.06
C ARG A 413 -38.72 4.71 -9.70
N ASN A 414 -37.78 3.77 -9.66
CA ASN A 414 -36.90 3.56 -8.52
C ASN A 414 -35.98 4.78 -8.36
N GLN A 415 -35.88 5.36 -7.16
CA GLN A 415 -35.02 6.51 -6.92
C GLN A 415 -33.54 6.12 -6.84
N GLY A 416 -33.25 4.93 -6.32
CA GLY A 416 -31.89 4.48 -5.99
C GLY A 416 -31.04 4.00 -7.17
N VAL A 417 -31.60 3.88 -8.39
CA VAL A 417 -30.85 3.42 -9.59
C VAL A 417 -31.10 4.28 -10.84
N GLY A 418 -31.68 5.47 -10.71
CA GLY A 418 -31.96 6.34 -11.87
C GLY A 418 -32.78 5.67 -12.98
N TYR A 419 -32.57 6.10 -14.23
CA TYR A 419 -33.24 5.55 -15.42
C TYR A 419 -32.70 4.16 -15.79
N MET A 420 -33.18 3.08 -15.16
CA MET A 420 -32.82 1.72 -15.57
C MET A 420 -33.95 0.98 -16.32
N ARG A 421 -33.52 0.22 -17.33
CA ARG A 421 -34.22 -0.27 -18.52
C ARG A 421 -35.26 -1.36 -18.22
N VAL A 422 -36.49 -1.19 -18.67
CA VAL A 422 -37.50 -2.27 -18.71
C VAL A 422 -37.37 -2.98 -20.07
N SER A 423 -36.73 -4.16 -20.11
CA SER A 423 -36.70 -5.00 -21.33
C SER A 423 -37.97 -5.84 -21.45
N LYS A 424 -38.53 -6.00 -22.66
CA LYS A 424 -39.80 -6.73 -22.90
C LYS A 424 -39.69 -8.24 -22.70
N ASN A 425 -38.50 -8.80 -22.51
CA ASN A 425 -38.31 -10.23 -22.70
C ASN A 425 -38.11 -10.97 -21.39
N ARG A 426 -39.23 -11.42 -20.80
CA ARG A 426 -39.28 -12.33 -19.64
C ARG A 426 -38.50 -13.65 -19.88
N GLU A 427 -38.17 -13.96 -21.14
CA GLU A 427 -37.33 -15.12 -21.50
C GLU A 427 -35.81 -14.86 -21.42
N GLY A 428 -35.34 -13.61 -21.49
CA GLY A 428 -33.91 -13.27 -21.40
C GLY A 428 -33.29 -13.47 -20.01
N LEU A 429 -34.12 -13.39 -18.96
CA LEU A 429 -33.76 -13.63 -17.56
C LEU A 429 -33.42 -15.10 -17.24
N LYS A 430 -33.63 -16.03 -18.19
CA LYS A 430 -33.16 -17.42 -18.05
C LYS A 430 -31.70 -17.63 -18.46
N SER A 431 -31.04 -16.62 -19.03
CA SER A 431 -29.61 -16.72 -19.35
C SER A 431 -28.78 -16.60 -18.07
N LYS A 432 -28.14 -17.70 -17.68
CA LYS A 432 -27.36 -17.83 -16.44
C LYS A 432 -26.03 -17.06 -16.42
N ASN A 433 -25.71 -16.31 -17.46
CA ASN A 433 -24.44 -15.57 -17.54
C ASN A 433 -24.74 -14.12 -17.92
N GLY A 434 -24.32 -13.19 -17.06
CA GLY A 434 -24.53 -11.75 -17.17
C GLY A 434 -23.83 -11.10 -18.37
N ALA A 435 -24.28 -11.40 -19.58
CA ALA A 435 -23.96 -10.62 -20.76
C ALA A 435 -25.03 -9.54 -20.97
N ALA A 436 -24.61 -8.27 -20.96
CA ALA A 436 -25.44 -7.13 -21.29
C ALA A 436 -25.96 -7.27 -22.73
N ILE A 437 -27.29 -7.25 -22.90
CA ILE A 437 -27.96 -7.26 -24.20
C ILE A 437 -28.09 -5.80 -24.67
N GLU A 438 -27.76 -5.56 -25.95
CA GLU A 438 -27.75 -4.26 -26.62
C GLU A 438 -29.12 -3.53 -26.64
N ASP A 439 -29.03 -2.22 -26.89
CA ASP A 439 -30.01 -1.17 -26.68
C ASP A 439 -31.31 -1.27 -27.52
N GLU A 440 -32.41 -1.66 -26.87
CA GLU A 440 -33.77 -1.32 -27.35
C GLU A 440 -34.61 -0.74 -26.20
N TRP A 441 -34.84 0.58 -26.27
CA TRP A 441 -35.74 1.31 -25.36
C TRP A 441 -37.19 0.97 -25.68
N LEU A 442 -37.86 0.26 -24.78
CA LEU A 442 -39.28 0.01 -24.92
C LEU A 442 -40.11 1.13 -24.34
N LYS A 443 -40.73 1.91 -25.24
CA LYS A 443 -42.07 2.47 -25.02
C LYS A 443 -43.09 1.33 -24.95
N GLY A 444 -43.01 0.51 -23.89
CA GLY A 444 -44.07 -0.41 -23.48
C GLY A 444 -45.13 0.37 -22.72
N GLN A 445 -46.39 -0.04 -22.83
CA GLN A 445 -47.61 0.58 -22.31
C GLN A 445 -47.70 0.66 -20.76
N PHE A 446 -46.65 1.14 -20.10
CA PHE A 446 -46.73 1.56 -18.72
C PHE A 446 -47.20 3.01 -18.72
N VAL A 447 -48.34 3.27 -18.09
CA VAL A 447 -48.71 4.63 -17.72
C VAL A 447 -47.68 5.07 -16.68
N VAL A 448 -46.58 5.68 -17.16
CA VAL A 448 -45.75 6.51 -16.31
C VAL A 448 -46.62 7.73 -16.05
N GLY A 449 -47.36 7.71 -14.94
CA GLY A 449 -48.05 8.92 -14.47
C GLY A 449 -47.02 10.05 -14.47
N ASN A 450 -47.31 11.13 -15.20
CA ASN A 450 -46.54 12.36 -15.16
C ASN A 450 -46.61 12.92 -13.74
N CYS A 451 -45.77 12.43 -12.83
CA CYS A 451 -45.66 12.98 -11.49
C CYS A 451 -44.31 13.65 -11.35
N ASN A 452 -44.36 14.98 -11.18
CA ASN A 452 -43.25 15.73 -10.62
C ASN A 452 -42.94 15.16 -9.23
N PRO A 453 -41.68 14.89 -8.87
CA PRO A 453 -41.30 14.32 -7.57
C PRO A 453 -41.69 15.19 -6.36
N GLY A 454 -42.13 16.44 -6.57
CA GLY A 454 -42.67 17.32 -5.52
C GLY A 454 -44.19 17.25 -5.31
N ASN A 455 -44.94 16.49 -6.12
CA ASN A 455 -46.41 16.40 -6.07
C ASN A 455 -46.87 14.93 -5.98
N GLU A 456 -46.20 14.08 -5.22
CA GLU A 456 -46.80 12.79 -4.92
C GLU A 456 -48.00 13.00 -3.99
N PRO A 457 -49.21 12.58 -4.39
CA PRO A 457 -50.35 12.67 -3.50
C PRO A 457 -50.08 11.78 -2.29
N GLU A 458 -50.38 12.27 -1.08
CA GLU A 458 -50.27 11.53 0.20
C GLU A 458 -51.12 10.23 0.26
N ASN A 459 -51.74 9.82 -0.85
CA ASN A 459 -52.61 8.65 -0.99
C ASN A 459 -52.50 8.07 -2.40
N ALA A 460 -51.29 7.78 -2.87
CA ALA A 460 -51.14 7.08 -4.13
C ALA A 460 -51.73 5.66 -4.06
N GLU A 461 -52.38 5.21 -5.13
CA GLU A 461 -53.01 3.90 -5.21
C GLU A 461 -52.72 3.23 -6.55
N VAL A 462 -52.67 1.90 -6.54
CA VAL A 462 -52.60 1.07 -7.76
C VAL A 462 -53.86 0.22 -7.82
N LEU A 463 -54.58 0.32 -8.94
CA LEU A 463 -55.78 -0.45 -9.21
C LEU A 463 -55.46 -1.57 -10.20
N LEU A 464 -55.60 -2.81 -9.74
CA LEU A 464 -55.44 -4.01 -10.56
C LEU A 464 -56.81 -4.56 -10.93
N THR A 465 -57.06 -4.72 -12.22
CA THR A 465 -58.35 -5.23 -12.73
C THR A 465 -58.27 -6.70 -13.09
N LEU A 466 -59.25 -7.49 -12.66
CA LEU A 466 -59.42 -8.90 -12.99
C LEU A 466 -60.75 -9.11 -13.74
N ASN A 467 -60.70 -9.79 -14.89
CA ASN A 467 -61.89 -10.14 -15.65
C ASN A 467 -62.54 -11.43 -15.11
N LYS A 468 -63.80 -11.34 -14.67
CA LYS A 468 -64.56 -12.45 -14.07
C LYS A 468 -64.88 -13.59 -15.06
N LYS A 469 -64.70 -13.43 -16.38
CA LYS A 469 -65.00 -14.51 -17.34
C LYS A 469 -64.16 -15.78 -17.14
N ASN A 470 -63.00 -15.68 -16.47
CA ASN A 470 -62.14 -16.80 -16.13
C ASN A 470 -61.76 -16.75 -14.63
N LYS A 471 -62.75 -16.61 -13.72
CA LYS A 471 -62.51 -16.45 -12.27
C LYS A 471 -61.66 -17.60 -11.71
N PRO A 472 -60.40 -17.35 -11.30
CA PRO A 472 -59.73 -18.25 -10.37
C PRO A 472 -60.43 -18.17 -9.01
N GLU A 473 -60.41 -19.26 -8.24
CA GLU A 473 -60.99 -19.28 -6.89
C GLU A 473 -60.24 -18.36 -5.92
N ALA A 474 -58.94 -18.20 -6.12
CA ALA A 474 -58.11 -17.27 -5.38
C ALA A 474 -57.05 -16.64 -6.28
N VAL A 475 -56.67 -15.40 -5.98
CA VAL A 475 -55.61 -14.68 -6.69
C VAL A 475 -54.47 -14.29 -5.75
N GLU A 476 -53.25 -14.48 -6.23
CA GLU A 476 -52.03 -13.96 -5.62
C GLU A 476 -51.69 -12.61 -6.21
N ILE A 477 -51.38 -11.65 -5.35
CA ILE A 477 -50.82 -10.36 -5.74
C ILE A 477 -49.30 -10.50 -5.71
N THR A 478 -48.67 -10.47 -6.88
CA THR A 478 -47.21 -10.52 -6.99
C THR A 478 -46.67 -9.11 -7.15
N ALA A 479 -45.68 -8.74 -6.34
CA ALA A 479 -44.84 -7.56 -6.52
C ALA A 479 -43.50 -7.99 -7.10
N THR A 480 -43.04 -7.33 -8.16
CA THR A 480 -41.75 -7.63 -8.82
C THR A 480 -40.93 -6.36 -8.98
N LYS A 481 -39.67 -6.35 -8.53
CA LYS A 481 -38.74 -5.24 -8.82
C LYS A 481 -38.52 -5.13 -10.32
N SER A 482 -38.82 -3.97 -10.88
CA SER A 482 -38.64 -3.69 -12.32
C SER A 482 -37.18 -3.78 -12.77
N THR A 483 -36.25 -3.43 -11.88
CA THR A 483 -34.81 -3.33 -12.10
C THR A 483 -34.09 -4.67 -12.06
N THR A 484 -34.49 -5.55 -11.12
CA THR A 484 -33.77 -6.79 -10.82
C THR A 484 -34.61 -8.05 -11.07
N GLY A 485 -35.93 -7.91 -11.23
CA GLY A 485 -36.85 -9.02 -11.43
C GLY A 485 -37.16 -9.83 -10.17
N PHE A 486 -36.63 -9.43 -9.00
CA PHE A 486 -36.96 -10.09 -7.73
C PHE A 486 -38.45 -9.94 -7.44
N ALA A 487 -39.13 -11.07 -7.26
CA ALA A 487 -40.58 -11.14 -7.09
C ALA A 487 -40.96 -11.79 -5.77
N VAL A 488 -42.00 -11.26 -5.13
CA VAL A 488 -42.61 -11.81 -3.92
C VAL A 488 -44.13 -11.77 -4.04
N VAL A 489 -44.80 -12.73 -3.42
CA VAL A 489 -46.25 -12.67 -3.22
C VAL A 489 -46.50 -11.80 -1.99
N ILE A 490 -47.20 -10.68 -2.17
CA ILE A 490 -47.51 -9.74 -1.08
C ILE A 490 -48.86 -10.02 -0.44
N GLY A 491 -49.68 -10.88 -1.06
CA GLY A 491 -50.99 -11.23 -0.57
C GLY A 491 -51.72 -12.25 -1.42
N VAL A 492 -52.73 -12.89 -0.82
CA VAL A 492 -53.67 -13.77 -1.49
C VAL A 492 -55.08 -13.32 -1.15
N ILE A 493 -55.94 -13.22 -2.15
CA ILE A 493 -57.36 -12.90 -1.97
C ILE A 493 -58.17 -14.13 -2.41
N ASP A 494 -58.99 -14.64 -1.50
CA ASP A 494 -59.99 -15.64 -1.82
C ASP A 494 -61.22 -14.95 -2.43
N LEU A 495 -61.66 -15.44 -3.59
CA LEU A 495 -62.77 -14.90 -4.36
C LEU A 495 -64.02 -15.80 -4.26
N LYS A 496 -64.01 -16.88 -3.47
CA LYS A 496 -65.14 -17.83 -3.34
C LYS A 496 -66.40 -17.22 -2.72
N ASP A 497 -66.23 -16.25 -1.84
CA ASP A 497 -67.32 -15.64 -1.08
C ASP A 497 -67.77 -14.26 -1.63
N GLN A 498 -67.34 -13.90 -2.86
CA GLN A 498 -67.58 -12.61 -3.54
C GLN A 498 -68.13 -12.78 -4.96
#